data_AF-A0A519Z966-F1
#
_entry.id   AF-A0A519Z966-F1
#
_cell.length_a   1.000
_cell.length_b   1.000
_cell.length_c   1.000
_cell.angle_alpha   90.00
_cell.angle_beta   90.00
_cell.angle_gamma   90.00
#
_symmetry.space_group_name_H-M   'P 1'
#
loop_
_entity.id
_entity.type
_entity.pdbx_description
1 polymer ?
#
loop_
_entity_poly.entity_id
_entity_poly.type
_entity_poly.pdbx_seq_one_letter_code
_entity_poly.pdbx_strand_id
1 'polypeptide(L)'
;MKRRESLKAIGLATLSTGLLLDSCSPDKTQKPAVATTPPPDAPANEVGRQAHEIARDKELHAATFFTPHEMATITVLADIIIPRDEKSGSASDAKVPEFIEFIAKDIPEHQLPLRGGLRWLDVQCATRYSQPFVACTPAQQLELVTKIAYPKRATRDM
;
A
#
# COMPACT_ATOMS: atom_id res chain seq x y z
N MET A 1 11.54 15.93 -27.73
CA MET A 1 12.92 16.49 -27.81
C MET A 1 13.90 15.39 -28.18
N LYS A 2 14.80 15.62 -29.15
CA LYS A 2 15.75 14.60 -29.63
C LYS A 2 16.94 14.51 -28.65
N ARG A 3 17.01 13.42 -27.88
CA ARG A 3 18.01 13.17 -26.80
C ARG A 3 19.47 13.41 -27.22
N ARG A 4 19.79 13.25 -28.51
CA ARG A 4 21.13 13.50 -29.08
C ARG A 4 21.49 14.98 -29.18
N GLU A 5 20.52 15.85 -29.38
CA GLU A 5 20.75 17.30 -29.45
C GLU A 5 20.95 17.88 -28.04
N SER A 6 20.28 17.32 -27.02
CA SER A 6 20.52 17.65 -25.61
C SER A 6 21.95 17.33 -25.17
N LEU A 7 22.52 16.21 -25.62
CA LEU A 7 23.90 15.82 -25.30
C LEU A 7 24.94 16.72 -25.98
N LYS A 8 24.70 17.18 -27.21
CA LYS A 8 25.57 18.17 -27.88
C LYS A 8 25.53 19.52 -27.17
N ALA A 9 24.35 19.95 -26.71
CA ALA A 9 24.19 21.21 -26.00
C ALA A 9 24.94 21.24 -24.66
N ILE A 10 24.97 20.13 -23.92
CA ILE A 10 25.72 19.99 -22.67
C ILE A 10 27.24 20.05 -22.95
N GLY A 11 27.72 19.45 -24.04
CA GLY A 11 29.14 19.48 -24.42
C GLY A 11 29.67 20.86 -24.81
N LEU A 12 28.82 21.75 -25.34
CA LEU A 12 29.22 23.11 -25.71
C LEU A 12 29.22 24.10 -24.53
N ALA A 13 28.63 23.74 -23.39
CA ALA A 13 28.52 24.63 -22.23
C ALA A 13 29.80 24.72 -21.37
N THR A 14 30.85 23.97 -21.69
CA THR A 14 32.08 23.88 -20.88
C THR A 14 33.11 24.99 -21.17
N LEU A 15 32.91 25.81 -22.21
CA LEU A 15 33.84 26.87 -22.60
C LEU A 15 33.54 28.25 -21.98
N SER A 16 32.50 28.38 -21.15
CA SER A 16 32.09 29.63 -20.50
C SER A 16 32.39 29.70 -18.99
N THR A 17 33.17 28.76 -18.47
CA THR A 17 33.51 28.64 -17.03
C THR A 17 34.39 29.76 -16.47
N GLY A 18 34.96 30.63 -17.33
CA GLY A 18 35.81 31.75 -16.90
C GLY A 18 35.09 33.00 -16.39
N LEU A 19 33.78 33.17 -16.65
CA LEU A 19 33.01 34.36 -16.26
C LEU A 19 32.03 34.13 -15.10
N LEU A 20 31.88 32.90 -14.61
CA LEU A 20 30.91 32.55 -13.55
C LEU A 20 31.53 32.35 -12.16
N LEU A 21 32.87 32.45 -12.06
CA LEU A 21 33.59 32.36 -10.78
C LEU A 21 33.33 33.57 -9.86
N ASP A 22 32.81 34.67 -10.40
CA ASP A 22 32.47 35.87 -9.60
C ASP A 22 31.03 35.83 -9.02
N SER A 23 30.21 34.83 -9.38
CA SER A 23 28.86 34.67 -8.81
C SER A 23 28.83 33.92 -7.47
N CYS A 24 29.99 33.49 -6.97
CA CYS A 24 30.17 32.97 -5.62
C CYS A 24 30.65 34.06 -4.65
N SER A 25 29.99 35.22 -4.67
CA SER A 25 29.86 36.03 -3.45
C SER A 25 28.51 35.67 -2.83
N PRO A 26 28.46 35.04 -1.65
CA PRO A 26 27.20 34.74 -1.00
C PRO A 26 26.58 36.05 -0.56
N ASP A 27 25.59 36.51 -1.31
CA ASP A 27 24.74 37.61 -0.89
C ASP A 27 24.05 37.18 0.42
N LYS A 28 24.27 37.94 1.50
CA LYS A 28 23.88 37.58 2.89
C LYS A 28 22.37 37.69 3.14
N THR A 29 21.54 37.42 2.14
CA THR A 29 20.09 37.62 2.17
C THR A 29 19.27 36.41 1.73
N GLN A 30 19.90 35.31 1.29
CA GLN A 30 19.19 34.04 1.21
C GLN A 30 19.19 33.34 2.56
N LYS A 31 18.10 33.56 3.30
CA LYS A 31 17.69 32.70 4.41
C LYS A 31 17.70 31.25 3.86
N PRO A 32 18.57 30.35 4.35
CA PRO A 32 18.52 28.97 3.91
C PRO A 32 17.10 28.47 4.15
N ALA A 33 16.50 27.81 3.14
CA ALA A 33 15.30 27.05 3.33
C ALA A 33 15.56 26.16 4.55
N VAL A 34 14.78 26.37 5.61
CA VAL A 34 14.98 25.73 6.90
C VAL A 34 14.95 24.22 6.64
N ALA A 35 16.13 23.59 6.67
CA ALA A 35 16.23 22.17 6.93
C ALA A 35 15.52 22.01 8.27
N THR A 36 14.28 21.53 8.22
CA THR A 36 13.45 21.39 9.40
C THR A 36 14.07 20.21 10.15
N THR A 37 14.94 20.51 11.10
CA THR A 37 15.42 19.53 12.06
C THR A 37 14.15 18.92 12.67
N PRO A 38 13.91 17.60 12.52
CA PRO A 38 12.73 17.00 13.12
C PRO A 38 12.73 17.29 14.63
N PRO A 39 11.57 17.52 15.24
CA PRO A 39 11.47 17.67 16.69
C PRO A 39 12.20 16.51 17.37
N PRO A 40 12.94 16.75 18.48
CA PRO A 40 13.69 15.71 19.18
C PRO A 40 12.79 14.55 19.65
N ASP A 41 11.47 14.76 19.73
CA ASP A 41 10.46 13.79 20.12
C ASP A 41 9.57 13.31 18.96
N ALA A 42 9.95 13.57 17.70
CA ALA A 42 9.20 13.02 16.56
C ALA A 42 9.25 11.49 16.62
N PRO A 43 8.11 10.79 16.49
CA PRO A 43 8.11 9.33 16.51
C PRO A 43 9.01 8.81 15.40
N ALA A 44 9.69 7.68 15.64
CA ALA A 44 10.75 7.19 14.75
C ALA A 44 10.30 7.00 13.29
N ASN A 45 9.00 6.79 13.05
CA ASN A 45 8.39 6.66 11.73
C ASN A 45 8.15 8.00 10.99
N GLU A 46 8.40 9.15 11.63
CA GLU A 46 8.26 10.49 11.06
C GLU A 46 9.63 11.14 10.74
N VAL A 47 10.73 10.58 11.27
CA VAL A 47 12.08 11.11 11.05
C VAL A 47 12.46 11.01 9.57
N GLY A 48 12.83 12.13 8.96
CA GLY A 48 13.24 12.22 7.55
C GLY A 48 12.08 12.35 6.55
N ARG A 49 10.83 12.47 7.02
CA ARG A 49 9.64 12.68 6.18
C ARG A 49 9.27 14.15 6.09
N GLN A 50 8.72 14.56 4.96
CA GLN A 50 8.19 15.92 4.78
C GLN A 50 6.85 16.08 5.50
N ALA A 51 6.51 17.31 5.90
CA ALA A 51 5.28 17.59 6.64
C ALA A 51 3.99 17.13 5.92
N HIS A 52 3.96 17.22 4.58
CA HIS A 52 2.81 16.78 3.79
C HIS A 52 2.65 15.25 3.78
N GLU A 53 3.76 14.49 3.83
CA GLU A 53 3.74 13.02 3.91
C GLU A 53 3.20 12.57 5.27
N ILE A 54 3.64 13.22 6.35
CA ILE A 54 3.16 12.96 7.71
C ILE A 54 1.67 13.27 7.82
N ALA A 55 1.22 14.39 7.24
CA ALA A 55 -0.20 14.77 7.25
C ALA A 55 -1.06 13.75 6.47
N ARG A 56 -0.63 13.33 5.27
CA ARG A 56 -1.33 12.31 4.47
C ARG A 56 -1.44 10.99 5.23
N ASP A 57 -0.36 10.52 5.84
CA ASP A 57 -0.40 9.26 6.59
C ASP A 57 -1.33 9.33 7.79
N LYS A 58 -1.35 10.46 8.51
CA LYS A 58 -2.30 10.68 9.62
C LYS A 58 -3.75 10.61 9.15
N GLU A 59 -4.05 11.21 8.00
CA GLU A 59 -5.39 11.12 7.39
C GLU A 59 -5.75 9.69 7.00
N LEU A 60 -4.85 8.96 6.34
CA LEU A 60 -5.05 7.56 5.95
C LEU A 60 -5.26 6.65 7.16
N HIS A 61 -4.50 6.85 8.25
CA HIS A 61 -4.65 6.06 9.47
C HIS A 61 -5.95 6.37 10.24
N ALA A 62 -6.46 7.60 10.16
CA ALA A 62 -7.70 8.00 10.81
C ALA A 62 -8.96 7.53 10.08
N ALA A 63 -8.87 7.31 8.76
CA ALA A 63 -9.98 6.82 7.96
C ALA A 63 -10.21 5.31 8.14
N THR A 64 -11.46 4.89 7.97
CA THR A 64 -11.89 3.48 7.95
C THR A 64 -12.61 3.20 6.64
N PHE A 65 -12.18 2.17 5.92
CA PHE A 65 -12.75 1.77 4.64
C PHE A 65 -13.55 0.47 4.76
N PHE A 66 -12.96 -0.62 5.27
CA PHE A 66 -13.66 -1.88 5.45
C PHE A 66 -14.53 -1.88 6.72
N THR A 67 -15.70 -2.53 6.61
CA THR A 67 -16.56 -2.82 7.76
C THR A 67 -15.95 -3.90 8.66
N PRO A 68 -16.42 -4.06 9.92
CA PRO A 68 -15.92 -5.13 10.79
C PRO A 68 -16.06 -6.53 10.19
N HIS A 69 -17.14 -6.80 9.44
CA HIS A 69 -17.37 -8.07 8.77
C HIS A 69 -16.39 -8.29 7.60
N GLU A 70 -16.14 -7.26 6.80
CA GLU A 70 -15.15 -7.30 5.72
C GLU A 70 -13.75 -7.56 6.30
N MET A 71 -13.37 -6.89 7.39
CA MET A 71 -12.11 -7.13 8.09
C MET A 71 -12.00 -8.55 8.65
N ALA A 72 -13.08 -9.10 9.19
CA ALA A 72 -13.11 -10.50 9.63
C ALA A 72 -12.91 -11.46 8.45
N THR A 73 -13.55 -11.18 7.32
CA THR A 73 -13.41 -11.98 6.08
C THR A 73 -11.98 -11.93 5.56
N ILE A 74 -11.38 -10.74 5.49
CA ILE A 74 -9.97 -10.54 5.09
C ILE A 74 -9.04 -11.33 6.01
N THR A 75 -9.25 -11.23 7.33
CA THR A 75 -8.42 -11.92 8.34
C THR A 75 -8.46 -13.44 8.14
N VAL A 76 -9.66 -14.02 8.09
CA VAL A 76 -9.82 -15.48 7.90
C VAL A 76 -9.22 -15.91 6.57
N LEU A 77 -9.49 -15.18 5.49
CA LEU A 77 -8.96 -15.50 4.16
C LEU A 77 -7.42 -15.42 4.12
N ALA A 78 -6.83 -14.37 4.70
CA ALA A 78 -5.39 -14.19 4.74
C ALA A 78 -4.71 -15.31 5.53
N ASP A 79 -5.28 -15.73 6.66
CA ASP A 79 -4.76 -16.83 7.48
C ASP A 79 -4.94 -18.20 6.81
N ILE A 80 -5.94 -18.38 5.95
CA ILE A 80 -6.06 -19.58 5.11
C ILE A 80 -4.92 -19.62 4.07
N ILE A 81 -4.58 -18.46 3.47
CA ILE A 81 -3.54 -18.38 2.43
C ILE A 81 -2.13 -18.51 3.02
N ILE A 82 -1.88 -17.85 4.15
CA ILE A 82 -0.61 -17.91 4.90
C ILE A 82 -0.91 -18.27 6.36
N PRO A 83 -1.08 -19.57 6.65
CA PRO A 83 -1.34 -20.04 8.00
C PRO A 83 -0.08 -19.93 8.85
N ARG A 84 -0.29 -19.93 10.18
CA ARG A 84 0.78 -20.15 11.15
C ARG A 84 1.42 -21.51 10.91
N ASP A 85 2.75 -21.57 11.02
CA ASP A 85 3.52 -22.81 11.01
C ASP A 85 4.37 -22.94 12.30
N GLU A 86 5.30 -23.91 12.34
CA GLU A 86 6.15 -24.15 13.50
C GLU A 86 7.16 -23.01 13.79
N LYS A 87 7.46 -22.17 12.79
CA LYS A 87 8.51 -21.14 12.86
C LYS A 87 7.95 -19.71 12.84
N SER A 88 6.83 -19.51 12.17
CA SER A 88 6.28 -18.22 11.80
C SER A 88 4.83 -18.11 12.26
N GLY A 89 4.40 -16.88 12.58
CA GLY A 89 2.98 -16.56 12.77
C GLY A 89 2.19 -16.62 11.47
N SER A 90 0.87 -16.48 11.56
CA SER A 90 -0.02 -16.34 10.42
C SER A 90 0.06 -14.95 9.78
N ALA A 91 -0.62 -14.75 8.66
CA ALA A 91 -0.79 -13.42 8.05
C ALA A 91 -1.32 -12.37 9.03
N SER A 92 -2.30 -12.74 9.86
CA SER A 92 -2.88 -11.85 10.86
C SER A 92 -1.90 -11.49 11.99
N ASP A 93 -1.04 -12.41 12.42
CA ASP A 93 0.05 -12.11 13.37
C ASP A 93 1.02 -11.06 12.79
N ALA A 94 1.21 -11.07 11.48
CA ALA A 94 2.05 -10.13 10.73
C ALA A 94 1.34 -8.83 10.30
N LYS A 95 0.11 -8.58 10.77
CA LYS A 95 -0.67 -7.35 10.46
C LYS A 95 -1.01 -7.14 8.99
N VAL A 96 -1.11 -8.25 8.23
CA VAL A 96 -1.51 -8.21 6.82
C VAL A 96 -2.93 -7.64 6.62
N PRO A 97 -3.96 -7.99 7.43
CA PRO A 97 -5.29 -7.39 7.27
C PRO A 97 -5.28 -5.86 7.42
N GLU A 98 -4.58 -5.34 8.41
CA GLU A 98 -4.44 -3.90 8.63
C GLU A 98 -3.66 -3.22 7.50
N PHE A 99 -2.67 -3.91 6.93
CA PHE A 99 -1.96 -3.44 5.74
C PHE A 99 -2.87 -3.38 4.50
N ILE A 100 -3.72 -4.39 4.27
CA ILE A 100 -4.69 -4.39 3.17
C ILE A 100 -5.69 -3.21 3.31
N GLU A 101 -6.19 -2.98 4.53
CA GLU A 101 -7.04 -1.81 4.84
C GLU A 101 -6.32 -0.49 4.57
N PHE A 102 -5.05 -0.37 4.96
CA PHE A 102 -4.23 0.81 4.66
C PHE A 102 -4.08 1.01 3.14
N ILE A 103 -3.72 -0.03 2.40
CA ILE A 103 -3.52 0.04 0.94
C ILE A 103 -4.82 0.37 0.21
N ALA A 104 -5.97 -0.15 0.66
CA ALA A 104 -7.26 0.20 0.08
C ALA A 104 -7.60 1.69 0.26
N LYS A 105 -7.10 2.33 1.32
CA LYS A 105 -7.25 3.78 1.54
C LYS A 105 -6.24 4.58 0.73
N ASP A 106 -5.00 4.11 0.63
CA ASP A 106 -3.92 4.80 -0.08
C ASP A 106 -4.05 4.71 -1.61
N ILE A 107 -4.59 3.60 -2.12
CA ILE A 107 -4.78 3.32 -3.54
C ILE A 107 -6.27 3.01 -3.79
N PRO A 108 -7.12 4.05 -3.97
CA PRO A 108 -8.56 3.89 -4.08
C PRO A 108 -9.02 2.96 -5.21
N GLU A 109 -8.22 2.76 -6.26
CA GLU A 109 -8.51 1.84 -7.35
C GLU A 109 -8.66 0.38 -6.88
N HIS A 110 -8.08 0.03 -5.73
CA HIS A 110 -8.22 -1.30 -5.13
C HIS A 110 -9.52 -1.48 -4.35
N GLN A 111 -10.22 -0.41 -3.98
CA GLN A 111 -11.42 -0.46 -3.13
C GLN A 111 -12.55 -1.30 -3.76
N LEU A 112 -12.90 -1.00 -5.01
CA LEU A 112 -13.98 -1.68 -5.72
C LEU A 112 -13.69 -3.18 -5.92
N PRO A 113 -12.54 -3.60 -6.49
CA PRO A 113 -12.28 -5.03 -6.68
C PRO A 113 -12.17 -5.79 -5.35
N LEU A 114 -11.58 -5.19 -4.30
CA LEU A 114 -11.51 -5.84 -2.98
C LEU A 114 -12.90 -6.06 -2.39
N ARG A 115 -13.72 -5.01 -2.26
CA ARG A 115 -15.09 -5.13 -1.72
C ARG A 115 -15.97 -6.04 -2.57
N GLY A 116 -15.81 -5.98 -3.90
CA GLY A 116 -16.49 -6.89 -4.83
C GLY A 116 -16.13 -8.35 -4.58
N GLY A 117 -14.84 -8.66 -4.40
CA GLY A 117 -14.37 -10.01 -4.09
C GLY A 117 -14.86 -10.53 -2.74
N LEU A 118 -14.82 -9.70 -1.69
CA LEU A 118 -15.33 -10.06 -0.36
C LEU A 118 -16.83 -10.36 -0.39
N ARG A 119 -17.61 -9.50 -1.05
CA ARG A 119 -19.05 -9.74 -1.24
C ARG A 119 -19.30 -11.00 -2.04
N TRP A 120 -18.52 -11.25 -3.09
CA TRP A 120 -18.65 -12.45 -3.91
C TRP A 120 -18.43 -13.71 -3.07
N LEU A 121 -17.40 -13.75 -2.20
CA LEU A 121 -17.16 -14.87 -1.28
C LEU A 121 -18.38 -15.14 -0.39
N ASP A 122 -18.94 -14.11 0.23
CA ASP A 122 -20.15 -14.25 1.04
C ASP A 122 -21.34 -14.79 0.25
N VAL A 123 -21.56 -14.31 -0.99
CA VAL A 123 -22.65 -14.80 -1.85
C VAL A 123 -22.44 -16.26 -2.24
N GLN A 124 -21.20 -16.67 -2.55
CA GLN A 124 -20.89 -18.06 -2.88
C GLN A 124 -21.11 -18.99 -1.69
N CYS A 125 -20.73 -18.58 -0.49
CA CYS A 125 -20.97 -19.32 0.75
C CYS A 125 -22.46 -19.34 1.12
N ALA A 126 -23.17 -18.22 0.99
CA ALA A 126 -24.60 -18.15 1.26
C ALA A 126 -25.39 -19.09 0.34
N THR A 127 -25.02 -19.16 -0.93
CA THR A 127 -25.67 -20.04 -1.91
C THR A 127 -25.43 -21.53 -1.62
N ARG A 128 -24.22 -21.90 -1.14
CA ARG A 128 -23.83 -23.30 -0.93
C ARG A 128 -24.16 -23.82 0.47
N TYR A 129 -24.06 -22.96 1.46
CA TYR A 129 -24.06 -23.32 2.88
C TYR A 129 -25.05 -22.49 3.71
N SER A 130 -25.80 -21.57 3.09
CA SER A 130 -26.76 -20.67 3.76
C SER A 130 -26.15 -19.79 4.85
N GLN A 131 -24.86 -19.50 4.76
CA GLN A 131 -24.10 -18.70 5.72
C GLN A 131 -23.08 -17.80 5.01
N PRO A 132 -22.75 -16.62 5.55
CA PRO A 132 -21.62 -15.83 5.05
C PRO A 132 -20.29 -16.55 5.30
N PHE A 133 -19.23 -16.17 4.57
CA PHE A 133 -17.96 -16.89 4.54
C PHE A 133 -17.36 -17.11 5.94
N VAL A 134 -17.32 -16.06 6.77
CA VAL A 134 -16.77 -16.11 8.13
C VAL A 134 -17.57 -16.99 9.10
N ALA A 135 -18.85 -17.26 8.80
CA ALA A 135 -19.70 -18.12 9.62
C ALA A 135 -19.64 -19.59 9.18
N CYS A 136 -19.18 -19.86 7.96
CA CYS A 136 -18.98 -21.22 7.48
C CYS A 136 -17.92 -21.97 8.30
N THR A 137 -18.01 -23.30 8.29
CA THR A 137 -16.99 -24.16 8.93
C THR A 137 -15.63 -24.01 8.22
N PRO A 138 -14.50 -24.28 8.91
CA PRO A 138 -13.17 -24.21 8.28
C PRO A 138 -13.04 -25.08 7.03
N ALA A 139 -13.68 -26.25 7.02
CA ALA A 139 -13.70 -27.14 5.85
C ALA A 139 -14.43 -26.51 4.66
N GLN A 140 -15.57 -25.86 4.88
CA GLN A 140 -16.34 -25.16 3.83
C GLN A 140 -15.59 -23.94 3.29
N GLN A 141 -14.95 -23.17 4.17
CA GLN A 141 -14.11 -22.03 3.78
C GLN A 141 -12.96 -22.50 2.87
N LEU A 142 -12.24 -23.52 3.31
CA LEU A 142 -11.11 -24.08 2.54
C LEU A 142 -11.57 -24.70 1.21
N GLU A 143 -12.73 -25.35 1.18
CA GLU A 143 -13.30 -25.90 -0.04
C GLU A 143 -13.52 -24.79 -1.09
N LEU A 144 -14.18 -23.69 -0.71
CA LEU A 144 -14.42 -22.57 -1.62
C LEU A 144 -13.12 -21.89 -2.06
N VAL A 145 -12.20 -21.61 -1.12
CA VAL A 145 -10.91 -20.98 -1.43
C VAL A 145 -10.09 -21.84 -2.39
N THR A 146 -10.09 -23.16 -2.20
CA THR A 146 -9.37 -24.09 -3.08
C THR A 146 -9.90 -24.06 -4.52
N LYS A 147 -11.22 -23.88 -4.71
CA LYS A 147 -11.83 -23.81 -6.06
C LYS A 147 -11.36 -22.59 -6.85
N ILE A 148 -11.09 -21.47 -6.17
CA ILE A 148 -10.64 -20.22 -6.81
C ILE A 148 -9.13 -20.03 -6.86
N ALA A 149 -8.36 -20.78 -6.06
CA ALA A 149 -6.90 -20.64 -5.96
C ALA A 149 -6.16 -20.95 -7.28
N TYR A 150 -6.79 -21.71 -8.19
CA TYR A 150 -6.15 -22.18 -9.43
C TYR A 150 -7.01 -21.83 -10.67
N PRO A 151 -6.84 -20.64 -11.28
CA PRO A 151 -7.69 -20.16 -12.38
C PRO A 151 -7.80 -21.12 -13.57
N LYS A 152 -6.75 -21.91 -13.85
CA LYS A 152 -6.74 -22.91 -14.94
C LYS A 152 -7.62 -24.14 -14.66
N ARG A 153 -8.04 -24.35 -13.41
CA ARG A 153 -8.84 -25.48 -12.95
C ARG A 153 -10.23 -25.05 -12.47
N ALA A 154 -10.51 -23.75 -12.44
CA ALA A 154 -11.80 -23.21 -12.03
C ALA A 154 -12.89 -23.68 -13.00
N THR A 155 -14.03 -24.10 -12.43
CA THR A 155 -15.23 -24.44 -13.20
C THR A 155 -15.95 -23.16 -13.62
N ARG A 156 -16.90 -23.23 -14.56
CA ARG A 156 -17.59 -22.04 -15.08
C ARG A 156 -18.39 -21.25 -14.02
N ASP A 157 -18.72 -21.89 -12.91
CA ASP A 157 -19.40 -21.27 -11.77
C ASP A 157 -18.45 -20.59 -10.76
N MET A 158 -17.15 -20.62 -11.02
CA MET A 158 -16.06 -19.99 -10.26
C MET A 158 -15.36 -18.93 -11.11
#